data_AF-H6R8I7-F1
#
_entry.id   AF-H6R8I7-F1
#
_cell.length_a   1.000
_cell.length_b   1.000
_cell.length_c   1.000
_cell.angle_alpha   90.00
_cell.angle_beta   90.00
_cell.angle_gamma   90.00
#
_symmetry.space_group_name_H-M   'P 1'
#
loop_
_entity.id
_entity.type
_entity.pdbx_description
1 polymer ?
#
loop_
_entity_poly.entity_id
_entity_poly.type
_entity_poly.pdbx_seq_one_letter_code
_entity_poly.pdbx_strand_id
1 'polypeptide(L)'
;MPWTARTPQISSIDHVSEGHMSDPRVVEVGPGGRRPPVIGFVREEVSGPHAVRHAAEIRRYAMKSGWRVVYTVRPPSGDPDPVGYALGIAAALGVETIVVFDLAHTDYSPARVCDEGYDLETVCPATTWTRTSTTNAPPSAEAAARVVHEAGDTPCGPASCATPRGAAVYLAGAA
;
A
#
# COMPACT_ATOMS: atom_id res chain seq x y z
N MET A 1 -31.33 -34.47 -51.94
CA MET A 1 -32.23 -34.42 -50.77
C MET A 1 -31.67 -33.40 -49.79
N PRO A 2 -32.31 -32.21 -49.62
CA PRO A 2 -31.81 -31.17 -48.74
C PRO A 2 -32.35 -31.30 -47.31
N TRP A 3 -31.45 -31.44 -46.34
CA TRP A 3 -31.75 -31.38 -44.91
C TRP A 3 -31.99 -29.91 -44.53
N THR A 4 -33.18 -29.63 -43.99
CA THR A 4 -33.56 -28.34 -43.42
C THR A 4 -33.40 -28.42 -41.91
N ALA A 5 -32.36 -27.77 -41.37
CA ALA A 5 -32.22 -27.62 -39.93
C ALA A 5 -33.14 -26.50 -39.45
N ARG A 6 -34.13 -26.91 -38.65
CA ARG A 6 -35.19 -26.11 -38.04
C ARG A 6 -34.62 -25.43 -36.78
N THR A 7 -34.74 -24.11 -36.69
CA THR A 7 -34.55 -23.32 -35.46
C THR A 7 -35.70 -23.58 -34.48
N PRO A 8 -35.42 -23.62 -33.17
CA PRO A 8 -36.38 -23.21 -32.16
C PRO A 8 -35.96 -21.89 -31.51
N GLN A 9 -36.86 -20.91 -31.54
CA GLN A 9 -36.86 -19.77 -30.62
C GLN A 9 -37.28 -20.26 -29.24
N ILE A 10 -36.53 -19.86 -28.21
CA ILE A 10 -37.03 -19.78 -26.83
C ILE A 10 -36.71 -18.39 -26.32
N SER A 11 -37.78 -17.65 -26.07
CA SER A 11 -37.80 -16.35 -25.41
C SER A 11 -37.81 -16.54 -23.89
N SER A 12 -37.21 -15.57 -23.19
CA SER A 12 -37.57 -15.13 -21.85
C SER A 12 -37.44 -16.13 -20.71
N ILE A 13 -36.33 -16.04 -19.97
CA ILE A 13 -36.33 -16.31 -18.53
C ILE A 13 -35.88 -15.02 -17.84
N ASP A 14 -36.75 -14.55 -16.96
CA ASP A 14 -36.65 -13.33 -16.19
C ASP A 14 -35.37 -13.26 -15.35
N HIS A 15 -34.86 -12.03 -15.26
CA HIS A 15 -33.80 -11.60 -14.36
C HIS A 15 -34.14 -11.92 -12.91
N VAL A 16 -33.41 -12.86 -12.32
CA VAL A 16 -33.24 -12.92 -10.87
C VAL A 16 -31.93 -12.18 -10.55
N SER A 17 -32.08 -10.92 -10.15
CA SER A 17 -30.99 -10.12 -9.59
C SER A 17 -30.79 -10.53 -8.12
N GLU A 18 -29.98 -11.56 -7.89
CA GLU A 18 -29.43 -11.84 -6.56
C GLU A 18 -28.08 -11.12 -6.42
N GLY A 19 -27.95 -10.40 -5.31
CA GLY A 19 -26.96 -9.36 -5.10
C GLY A 19 -25.54 -9.83 -5.33
N HIS A 20 -24.93 -9.29 -6.38
CA HIS A 20 -23.50 -9.25 -6.53
C HIS A 20 -22.94 -8.34 -5.43
N MET A 21 -22.61 -8.95 -4.29
CA MET A 21 -21.72 -8.37 -3.30
C MET A 21 -20.38 -8.20 -4.01
N SER A 22 -20.17 -7.02 -4.60
CA SER A 22 -18.90 -6.64 -5.20
C SER A 22 -17.81 -6.82 -4.15
N ASP A 23 -16.98 -7.85 -4.34
CA ASP A 23 -15.70 -7.94 -3.66
C ASP A 23 -14.89 -6.71 -4.09
N PRO A 24 -14.52 -5.79 -3.19
CA PRO A 24 -13.73 -4.62 -3.55
C PRO A 24 -12.30 -4.96 -4.02
N ARG A 25 -11.93 -6.25 -4.14
CA ARG A 25 -10.57 -6.70 -4.48
C ARG A 25 -10.34 -7.13 -5.92
N VAL A 26 -11.34 -7.10 -6.80
CA VAL A 26 -11.07 -7.25 -8.23
C VAL A 26 -10.78 -5.88 -8.81
N VAL A 27 -9.49 -5.52 -8.88
CA VAL A 27 -9.04 -4.51 -9.84
C VAL A 27 -9.31 -5.11 -11.22
N GLU A 28 -10.49 -4.83 -11.78
CA GLU A 28 -10.77 -5.12 -13.18
C GLU A 28 -9.80 -4.30 -14.01
N VAL A 29 -8.70 -4.95 -14.42
CA VAL A 29 -7.81 -4.38 -15.43
C VAL A 29 -8.60 -4.36 -16.72
N GLY A 30 -9.22 -3.22 -17.02
CA GLY A 30 -9.84 -2.94 -18.30
C GLY A 30 -8.88 -3.28 -19.44
N PRO A 31 -9.40 -3.69 -20.61
CA PRO A 31 -8.59 -4.23 -21.70
C PRO A 31 -7.69 -3.12 -22.27
N GLY A 32 -6.48 -3.00 -21.72
CA GLY A 32 -5.50 -1.97 -22.07
C GLY A 32 -4.66 -1.45 -20.88
N GLY A 33 -5.03 -1.73 -19.64
CA GLY A 33 -4.27 -1.31 -18.46
C GLY A 33 -2.98 -2.13 -18.29
N ARG A 34 -1.82 -1.47 -18.25
CA ARG A 34 -0.56 -2.16 -17.92
C ARG A 34 -0.66 -2.69 -16.47
N ARG A 35 -0.36 -3.98 -16.28
CA ARG A 35 -0.22 -4.59 -14.95
C ARG A 35 0.65 -3.69 -14.04
N PRO A 36 0.21 -3.38 -12.80
CA PRO A 36 0.96 -2.49 -11.94
C PRO A 36 2.35 -3.06 -11.63
N PRO A 37 3.40 -2.21 -11.59
CA PRO A 37 4.76 -2.67 -11.34
C PRO A 37 4.98 -3.00 -9.86
N VAL A 38 5.74 -4.06 -9.59
CA VAL A 38 6.17 -4.44 -8.24
C VAL A 38 7.65 -4.81 -8.25
N ILE A 39 8.31 -4.69 -7.09
CA ILE A 39 9.65 -5.26 -6.89
C ILE A 39 9.55 -6.51 -6.04
N GLY A 40 10.40 -7.49 -6.32
CA GLY A 40 10.69 -8.58 -5.40
C GLY A 40 11.83 -8.18 -4.47
N PHE A 41 11.85 -8.70 -3.25
CA PHE A 41 12.94 -8.48 -2.31
C PHE A 41 13.39 -9.81 -1.69
N VAL A 42 14.70 -10.11 -1.83
CA VAL A 42 15.33 -11.34 -1.32
C VAL A 42 16.61 -11.00 -0.59
N ARG A 43 16.74 -11.49 0.63
CA ARG A 43 17.94 -11.39 1.46
C ARG A 43 18.67 -12.72 1.43
N GLU A 44 19.94 -12.70 1.06
CA GLU A 44 20.73 -13.94 0.91
C GLU A 44 21.02 -14.58 2.26
N GLU A 45 21.19 -13.79 3.32
CA GLU A 45 21.37 -14.26 4.69
C GLU A 45 20.11 -14.93 5.28
N VAL A 46 18.92 -14.52 4.81
CA VAL A 46 17.63 -15.12 5.24
C VAL A 46 17.32 -16.36 4.41
N SER A 47 17.46 -16.26 3.09
CA SER A 47 17.12 -17.34 2.17
C SER A 47 18.20 -18.41 2.04
N GLY A 48 19.46 -18.06 2.34
CA GLY A 48 20.62 -18.93 2.17
C GLY A 48 20.67 -19.57 0.78
N PRO A 49 20.93 -20.89 0.69
CA PRO A 49 20.94 -21.62 -0.59
C PRO A 49 19.63 -21.54 -1.38
N HIS A 50 18.52 -21.16 -0.75
CA HIS A 50 17.20 -21.07 -1.38
C HIS A 50 16.91 -19.71 -2.02
N ALA A 51 17.84 -18.74 -1.99
CA ALA A 51 17.62 -17.39 -2.53
C ALA A 51 17.15 -17.36 -3.99
N VAL A 52 17.69 -18.23 -4.85
CA VAL A 52 17.27 -18.35 -6.26
C VAL A 52 15.84 -18.88 -6.37
N ARG A 53 15.48 -19.87 -5.53
CA ARG A 53 14.13 -20.45 -5.48
C ARG A 53 13.12 -19.42 -4.97
N HIS A 54 13.42 -18.73 -3.88
CA HIS A 54 12.53 -17.70 -3.31
C HIS A 54 12.30 -16.56 -4.31
N ALA A 55 13.33 -16.10 -5.03
CA ALA A 55 13.17 -15.12 -6.10
C ALA A 55 12.23 -15.61 -7.22
N ALA A 56 12.31 -16.89 -7.59
CA ALA A 56 11.42 -17.49 -8.58
C ALA A 56 9.98 -17.62 -8.06
N GLU A 57 9.79 -17.97 -6.79
CA GLU A 57 8.47 -18.06 -6.14
C GLU A 57 7.80 -16.69 -6.01
N ILE A 58 8.55 -15.63 -5.66
CA ILE A 58 8.09 -14.24 -5.69
C ILE A 58 7.59 -13.86 -7.07
N ARG A 59 8.37 -14.13 -8.13
CA ARG A 59 7.94 -13.85 -9.51
C ARG A 59 6.66 -14.60 -9.89
N ARG A 60 6.58 -15.87 -9.52
CA ARG A 60 5.41 -16.71 -9.81
C ARG A 60 4.17 -16.22 -9.08
N TYR A 61 4.30 -15.85 -7.82
CA TYR A 61 3.25 -15.26 -7.01
C TYR A 61 2.75 -13.95 -7.65
N ALA A 62 3.67 -13.02 -7.92
CA ALA A 62 3.32 -11.73 -8.50
C ALA A 62 2.61 -11.85 -9.85
N MET A 63 3.06 -12.76 -10.73
CA MET A 63 2.39 -13.02 -12.01
C MET A 63 0.96 -13.55 -11.84
N LYS A 64 0.72 -14.39 -10.83
CA LYS A 64 -0.62 -14.93 -10.51
C LYS A 64 -1.53 -13.87 -9.92
N SER A 65 -0.99 -12.95 -9.11
CA SER A 65 -1.73 -11.83 -8.50
C SER A 65 -1.96 -10.66 -9.46
N GLY A 66 -1.57 -10.77 -10.73
CA GLY A 66 -1.79 -9.72 -11.74
C GLY A 66 -0.74 -8.61 -11.76
N TRP A 67 0.32 -8.73 -10.96
CA TRP A 67 1.43 -7.78 -10.93
C TRP A 67 2.43 -7.98 -12.08
N ARG A 68 3.21 -6.94 -12.35
CA ARG A 68 4.40 -6.99 -13.22
C ARG A 68 5.66 -6.79 -12.39
N VAL A 69 6.42 -7.87 -12.15
CA VAL A 69 7.71 -7.74 -11.47
C VAL A 69 8.69 -7.00 -12.37
N VAL A 70 9.17 -5.84 -11.93
CA VAL A 70 10.16 -5.05 -12.67
C VAL A 70 11.59 -5.44 -12.32
N TYR A 71 11.83 -5.79 -11.06
CA TYR A 71 13.16 -6.14 -10.56
C TYR A 71 13.05 -6.99 -9.28
N THR A 72 14.06 -7.83 -9.01
CA THR A 72 14.19 -8.52 -7.72
C THR A 72 15.44 -8.00 -7.03
N VAL A 73 15.23 -7.20 -5.99
CA VAL A 73 16.29 -6.60 -5.18
C VAL A 73 16.98 -7.68 -4.36
N ARG A 74 18.31 -7.65 -4.38
CA ARG A 74 19.21 -8.43 -3.51
C ARG A 74 20.24 -7.47 -2.92
N PRO A 75 20.07 -7.02 -1.67
CA PRO A 75 21.08 -6.21 -1.02
C PRO A 75 22.40 -6.99 -0.92
N PRO A 76 23.55 -6.29 -0.92
CA PRO A 76 24.83 -6.90 -0.61
C PRO A 76 24.78 -7.61 0.76
N SER A 77 25.48 -8.73 0.88
CA SER A 77 25.58 -9.44 2.15
C SER A 77 26.23 -8.55 3.21
N GLY A 78 25.60 -8.45 4.38
CA GLY A 78 26.10 -7.61 5.48
C GLY A 78 25.80 -6.12 5.36
N ASP A 79 24.92 -5.72 4.43
CA ASP A 79 24.34 -4.38 4.44
C ASP A 79 23.69 -4.11 5.82
N PRO A 80 23.99 -2.98 6.48
CA PRO A 80 23.45 -2.68 7.80
C PRO A 80 21.94 -2.42 7.79
N ASP A 81 21.37 -2.12 6.63
CA ASP A 81 19.95 -1.86 6.46
C ASP A 81 19.39 -2.41 5.12
N PRO A 82 19.20 -3.74 5.02
CA PRO A 82 18.74 -4.37 3.78
C PRO A 82 17.30 -3.98 3.41
N VAL A 83 16.46 -3.63 4.39
CA VAL A 83 15.09 -3.13 4.13
C VAL A 83 15.14 -1.72 3.58
N GLY A 84 15.94 -0.82 4.18
CA GLY A 84 16.16 0.53 3.66
C GLY A 84 16.72 0.53 2.24
N TYR A 85 17.65 -0.40 1.94
CA TYR A 85 18.17 -0.60 0.58
C TYR A 85 17.03 -0.92 -0.41
N ALA A 86 16.13 -1.85 -0.06
CA ALA A 86 15.01 -2.22 -0.91
C ALA A 86 14.01 -1.06 -1.11
N LEU A 87 13.73 -0.29 -0.06
CA LEU A 87 12.88 0.91 -0.13
C LEU A 87 13.48 1.97 -1.07
N GLY A 88 14.79 2.21 -0.99
CA GLY A 88 15.49 3.12 -1.89
C GLY A 88 15.37 2.71 -3.37
N ILE A 89 15.46 1.41 -3.66
CA ILE A 89 15.23 0.90 -5.02
C ILE A 89 13.76 1.02 -5.44
N ALA A 90 12.82 0.75 -4.53
CA ALA A 90 11.38 0.93 -4.81
C ALA A 90 11.06 2.39 -5.16
N ALA A 91 11.59 3.34 -4.38
CA ALA A 91 11.48 4.78 -4.63
C ALA A 91 12.05 5.16 -6.01
N ALA A 92 13.27 4.69 -6.32
CA ALA A 92 13.93 4.98 -7.60
C ALA A 92 13.15 4.43 -8.81
N LEU A 93 12.41 3.34 -8.64
CA LEU A 93 11.59 2.71 -9.69
C LEU A 93 10.13 3.19 -9.71
N GLY A 94 9.71 4.04 -8.76
CA GLY A 94 8.33 4.49 -8.64
C GLY A 94 7.34 3.35 -8.40
N VAL A 95 7.74 2.34 -7.63
CA VAL A 95 6.93 1.17 -7.30
C VAL A 95 6.31 1.33 -5.93
N GLU A 96 5.03 1.01 -5.79
CA GLU A 96 4.29 1.17 -4.53
C GLU A 96 4.16 -0.14 -3.73
N THR A 97 4.50 -1.29 -4.33
CA THR A 97 4.32 -2.61 -3.70
C THR A 97 5.61 -3.42 -3.74
N ILE A 98 5.98 -3.96 -2.58
CA ILE A 98 7.15 -4.82 -2.39
C ILE A 98 6.65 -6.23 -2.08
N VAL A 99 7.16 -7.23 -2.81
CA VAL A 99 6.84 -8.64 -2.60
C VAL A 99 8.05 -9.35 -2.00
N VAL A 100 7.87 -9.98 -0.84
CA VAL A 100 8.89 -10.79 -0.15
C VAL A 100 8.46 -12.25 -0.08
N PHE A 101 9.40 -13.16 0.13
CA PHE A 101 9.06 -14.56 0.30
C PHE A 101 8.28 -14.80 1.60
N ASP A 102 8.82 -14.34 2.72
CA ASP A 102 8.21 -14.41 4.05
C ASP A 102 8.58 -13.16 4.87
N LEU A 103 8.00 -13.02 6.06
CA LEU A 103 8.27 -11.88 6.93
C LEU A 103 9.70 -11.85 7.49
N ALA A 104 10.46 -12.95 7.44
CA ALA A 104 11.86 -12.94 7.90
C ALA A 104 12.71 -11.98 7.05
N HIS A 105 12.31 -11.74 5.80
CA HIS A 105 12.96 -10.80 4.91
C HIS A 105 12.86 -9.35 5.40
N THR A 106 11.84 -8.99 6.18
CA THR A 106 11.65 -7.65 6.77
C THR A 106 11.93 -7.63 8.27
N ASP A 107 12.69 -8.60 8.79
CA ASP A 107 12.95 -8.79 10.22
C ASP A 107 11.65 -8.86 11.04
N TYR A 108 10.59 -9.43 10.44
CA TYR A 108 9.25 -9.51 11.00
C TYR A 108 8.61 -8.15 11.33
N SER A 109 9.07 -7.07 10.70
CA SER A 109 8.55 -5.72 10.88
C SER A 109 7.91 -5.20 9.57
N PRO A 110 6.67 -5.63 9.25
CA PRO A 110 5.96 -5.13 8.07
C PRO A 110 5.61 -3.63 8.18
N ALA A 111 5.44 -3.12 9.40
CA ALA A 111 5.20 -1.70 9.67
C ALA A 111 6.30 -0.81 9.08
N ARG A 112 7.55 -1.26 9.12
CA ARG A 112 8.69 -0.52 8.54
C ARG A 112 8.55 -0.25 7.04
N VAL A 113 7.87 -1.13 6.31
CA VAL A 113 7.59 -0.95 4.88
C VAL A 113 6.33 -0.10 4.69
N CYS A 114 5.30 -0.35 5.50
CA CYS A 114 3.99 0.30 5.39
C CYS A 114 4.01 1.79 5.80
N ASP A 115 4.78 2.13 6.82
CA ASP A 115 4.92 3.50 7.33
C ASP A 115 5.69 4.40 6.34
N GLU A 116 6.56 3.80 5.52
CA GLU A 116 7.26 4.47 4.43
C GLU A 116 6.41 4.61 3.16
N GLY A 117 5.12 4.22 3.22
CA GLY A 117 4.16 4.42 2.13
C GLY A 117 4.12 3.31 1.08
N TYR A 118 4.64 2.11 1.39
CA TYR A 118 4.62 0.96 0.49
C TYR A 118 3.70 -0.15 0.98
N ASP A 119 3.02 -0.83 0.06
CA ASP A 119 2.34 -2.08 0.35
C ASP A 119 3.36 -3.22 0.41
N LEU A 120 3.16 -4.17 1.33
CA LEU A 120 3.99 -5.36 1.47
C LEU A 120 3.16 -6.61 1.25
N GLU A 121 3.58 -7.46 0.32
CA GLU A 121 3.01 -8.80 0.12
C GLU A 121 4.03 -9.89 0.47
N THR A 122 3.60 -10.92 1.18
CA THR A 122 4.38 -12.12 1.48
C THR A 122 3.89 -13.29 0.63
N VAL A 123 4.78 -14.19 0.22
CA VAL A 123 4.42 -15.42 -0.52
C VAL A 123 4.05 -16.56 0.43
N CYS A 124 4.75 -16.69 1.56
CA CYS A 124 4.63 -17.80 2.51
C CYS A 124 4.65 -17.30 3.96
N PRO A 125 3.52 -17.29 4.67
CA PRO A 125 2.16 -17.43 4.14
C PRO A 125 1.79 -16.26 3.22
N ALA A 126 0.84 -16.46 2.32
CA ALA A 126 0.34 -15.37 1.47
C ALA A 126 -0.43 -14.34 2.30
N THR A 127 0.12 -13.14 2.48
CA THR A 127 -0.47 -12.06 3.30
C THR A 127 -0.16 -10.71 2.66
N THR A 128 -1.12 -9.78 2.73
CA THR A 128 -0.97 -8.42 2.24
C THR A 128 -1.06 -7.44 3.40
N TRP A 129 -0.11 -6.51 3.46
CA TRP A 129 -0.05 -5.40 4.39
C TRP A 129 -0.13 -4.11 3.60
N THR A 130 -1.11 -3.27 3.92
CA THR A 130 -1.36 -2.03 3.20
C THR A 130 -0.67 -0.87 3.89
N ARG A 131 -0.07 0.03 3.11
CA ARG A 131 0.54 1.27 3.59
C ARG A 131 -0.41 2.10 4.44
N THR A 132 0.16 2.83 5.41
CA THR A 132 -0.60 3.78 6.21
C THR A 132 -0.88 5.01 5.37
N SER A 133 -2.15 5.26 5.03
CA SER A 133 -2.57 6.48 4.33
C SER A 133 -2.30 7.71 5.20
N THR A 134 -1.17 8.39 5.01
CA THR A 134 -0.95 9.73 5.60
C THR A 134 -1.68 10.78 4.77
N THR A 135 -2.99 10.60 4.59
CA THR A 135 -3.90 11.65 4.10
C THR A 135 -4.79 12.05 5.25
N ASN A 136 -4.20 12.73 6.23
CA ASN A 136 -4.94 13.63 7.11
C ASN A 136 -4.01 14.74 7.62
N ALA A 137 -3.36 15.45 6.70
CA ALA A 137 -3.05 16.84 6.98
C ALA A 137 -4.39 17.59 6.89
N PRO A 138 -4.86 18.28 7.95
CA PRO A 138 -5.91 19.28 7.75
C PRO A 138 -5.40 20.23 6.66
N PRO A 139 -6.28 20.71 5.75
CA PRO A 139 -5.85 21.66 4.73
C PRO A 139 -5.09 22.77 5.43
N SER A 140 -3.82 22.93 5.10
CA SER A 140 -3.03 24.07 5.54
C SER A 140 -3.90 25.30 5.37
N ALA A 141 -4.02 26.10 6.43
CA ALA A 141 -4.86 27.29 6.51
C ALA A 141 -4.57 28.33 5.41
N GLU A 142 -3.57 28.11 4.54
CA GLU A 142 -3.24 28.95 3.39
C GLU A 142 -4.08 28.67 2.11
N ALA A 143 -4.90 27.62 2.05
CA ALA A 143 -5.73 27.31 0.87
C ALA A 143 -7.23 27.64 1.03
N ALA A 144 -7.64 28.39 2.07
CA ALA A 144 -9.02 28.83 2.30
C ALA A 144 -9.22 30.35 2.11
N ALA A 145 -8.32 31.05 1.39
CA ALA A 145 -8.36 32.50 1.25
C ALA A 145 -8.88 33.02 -0.10
N ARG A 146 -9.59 32.23 -0.91
CA ARG A 146 -10.37 32.76 -2.03
C ARG A 146 -11.73 32.09 -2.12
N VAL A 147 -12.77 32.93 -2.19
CA VAL A 147 -14.23 32.65 -2.13
C VAL A 147 -14.68 32.56 -0.66
N VAL A 148 -15.16 33.60 0.02
CA VAL A 148 -16.33 34.47 -0.26
C VAL A 148 -16.20 35.82 0.50
N HIS A 149 -16.32 36.96 -0.22
CA HIS A 149 -16.92 38.22 0.28
C HIS A 149 -18.46 38.01 0.19
N GLU A 150 -19.35 38.33 1.13
CA GLU A 150 -19.50 39.50 2.00
C GLU A 150 -20.71 39.27 2.94
N ALA A 151 -20.78 40.11 3.99
CA ALA A 151 -21.96 40.53 4.77
C ALA A 151 -22.15 39.92 6.17
N GLY A 152 -21.88 40.75 7.19
CA GLY A 152 -22.57 40.68 8.48
C GLY A 152 -21.74 40.97 9.72
N ASP A 153 -21.55 42.25 10.05
CA ASP A 153 -21.06 42.77 11.32
C ASP A 153 -21.66 42.08 12.57
N THR A 154 -20.82 41.75 13.56
CA THR A 154 -21.00 42.09 15.00
C THR A 154 -19.75 41.66 15.79
N PRO A 155 -19.15 42.52 16.64
CA PRO A 155 -17.96 42.18 17.42
C PRO A 155 -18.30 41.59 18.79
N CYS A 156 -17.66 40.47 19.15
CA CYS A 156 -17.49 40.04 20.54
C CYS A 156 -16.01 39.81 20.81
N GLY A 157 -15.49 40.48 21.84
CA GLY A 157 -14.08 40.69 22.13
C GLY A 157 -13.29 39.50 22.72
N PRO A 158 -12.04 39.75 23.16
CA PRO A 158 -11.04 38.70 23.36
C PRO A 158 -10.98 38.15 24.80
N ALA A 159 -11.13 36.84 24.92
CA ALA A 159 -10.63 36.01 26.02
C ALA A 159 -10.54 34.57 25.49
N SER A 160 -9.58 33.71 25.80
CA SER A 160 -8.35 33.77 26.56
C SER A 160 -7.74 32.36 26.35
N CYS A 161 -6.66 32.23 25.57
CA CYS A 161 -5.95 30.94 25.47
C CYS A 161 -4.79 30.96 26.49
N ALA A 162 -5.09 30.62 27.74
CA ALA A 162 -4.09 30.44 28.78
C ALA A 162 -3.50 29.02 28.74
N THR A 163 -2.20 28.94 28.44
CA THR A 163 -1.32 27.78 28.61
C THR A 163 -1.24 27.35 30.08
N PRO A 164 -1.30 26.05 30.41
CA PRO A 164 -0.81 25.58 31.70
C PRO A 164 0.72 25.45 31.67
N ARG A 165 1.37 26.42 32.33
CA ARG A 165 2.78 26.37 32.76
C ARG A 165 2.85 25.58 34.07
N GLY A 166 3.27 24.32 34.01
CA GLY A 166 3.67 23.55 35.18
C GLY A 166 5.15 23.77 35.47
N ALA A 167 5.47 24.65 36.40
CA ALA A 167 6.80 24.79 36.98
C ALA A 167 6.82 24.03 38.32
N ALA A 168 7.77 23.10 38.49
CA ALA A 168 8.22 22.66 39.79
C ALA A 168 9.75 22.60 39.77
N VAL A 169 10.31 23.54 40.51
CA VAL A 169 11.72 23.76 40.78
C VAL A 169 12.23 22.64 41.68
N TYR A 170 13.32 21.96 41.31
CA TYR A 170 14.17 21.25 42.26
C TYR A 170 15.32 22.18 42.65
N LEU A 171 15.38 22.54 43.93
CA LEU A 171 16.50 23.24 44.56
C LEU A 171 17.24 22.26 45.48
N ALA A 172 18.54 22.15 45.21
CA ALA A 172 19.69 22.07 46.12
C ALA A 172 19.72 21.10 47.31
N GLY A 173 20.82 20.35 47.38
CA GLY A 173 21.32 19.71 48.61
C GLY A 173 22.62 18.95 48.36
N ALA A 174 23.73 19.67 48.22
CA ALA A 174 25.08 19.12 48.26
C ALA A 174 25.67 19.38 49.65
N ALA A 175 26.02 18.30 50.35
CA ALA A 175 27.08 18.22 51.36
C ALA A 175 27.34 16.74 51.63
#